data_AF-A0A9X6WHG1-F1
#
_entry.id   AF-A0A9X6WHG1-F1
#
_cell.length_a   1.000
_cell.length_b   1.000
_cell.length_c   1.000
_cell.angle_alpha   90.00
_cell.angle_beta   90.00
_cell.angle_gamma   90.00
#
_symmetry.space_group_name_H-M   'P 1'
#
loop_
_entity.id
_entity.type
_entity.pdbx_description
1 polymer ?
#
loop_
_entity_poly.entity_id
_entity_poly.type
_entity_poly.pdbx_seq_one_letter_code
_entity_poly.pdbx_strand_id
1 'polypeptide(L)'
;MTIWDNAHLKPSERPKYTRYELAKKVKEQRMSLGLTVEEVAIQYNVNTIMLERIEAASCAFNVKMYRFISLFLGLTTEEIIAKERDDMTVLYSSLQKANPEIKKTVHDANAIFDEMVMQLKISV
;
A
#
# COMPACT_ATOMS: atom_id res chain seq x y z
N MET A 1 23.73 4.05 25.95
CA MET A 1 22.40 3.49 25.70
C MET A 1 21.66 4.49 24.82
N THR A 2 21.75 4.29 23.51
CA THR A 2 21.05 5.11 22.52
C THR A 2 19.75 4.44 22.13
N ILE A 3 18.79 5.20 21.61
CA ILE A 3 17.47 4.72 21.15
C ILE A 3 17.62 3.54 20.15
N TRP A 4 18.74 3.52 19.43
CA TRP A 4 19.18 2.48 18.50
C TRP A 4 19.46 1.11 19.13
N ASP A 5 19.84 1.05 20.42
CA ASP A 5 20.12 -0.21 21.11
C ASP A 5 18.85 -1.06 21.34
N ASN A 6 17.67 -0.43 21.24
CA ASN A 6 16.36 -1.07 21.36
C ASN A 6 15.63 -1.20 20.02
N ALA A 7 16.24 -0.77 18.91
CA ALA A 7 15.70 -0.93 17.57
C ALA A 7 15.95 -2.37 17.10
N HIS A 8 15.25 -3.32 17.70
CA HIS A 8 14.99 -4.59 17.04
C HIS A 8 14.40 -4.24 15.68
N LEU A 9 15.12 -4.55 14.60
CA LEU A 9 14.66 -4.39 13.22
C LEU A 9 13.44 -5.30 13.03
N LYS A 10 12.28 -4.83 13.47
CA LYS A 10 11.01 -5.50 13.24
C LYS A 10 10.78 -5.49 11.73
N PRO A 11 10.21 -6.56 11.16
CA PRO A 11 9.80 -6.57 9.76
C PRO A 11 8.98 -5.31 9.47
N SER A 12 9.33 -4.58 8.41
CA SER A 12 8.53 -3.46 7.95
C SER A 12 7.15 -4.00 7.55
N GLU A 13 6.12 -3.55 8.25
CA GLU A 13 4.74 -3.81 7.87
C GLU A 13 4.30 -2.73 6.88
N ARG A 14 4.00 -3.13 5.65
CA ARG A 14 3.53 -2.24 4.58
C ARG A 14 2.10 -2.60 4.20
N PRO A 15 1.27 -1.63 3.77
CA PRO A 15 -0.04 -1.96 3.21
C PRO A 15 0.12 -2.97 2.08
N LYS A 16 -0.66 -4.05 2.12
CA LYS A 16 -0.70 -5.09 1.09
C LYS A 16 -1.02 -4.53 -0.28
N TYR A 17 -1.90 -3.54 -0.31
CA TYR A 17 -2.21 -2.78 -1.52
C TYR A 17 -2.07 -1.30 -1.26
N THR A 18 -1.30 -0.64 -2.12
CA THR A 18 -1.32 0.81 -2.28
C THR A 18 -2.61 1.24 -2.97
N ARG A 19 -2.96 2.51 -2.80
CA ARG A 19 -4.07 3.15 -3.50
C ARG A 19 -3.97 3.00 -5.03
N TYR A 20 -2.76 3.10 -5.57
CA TYR A 20 -2.51 2.99 -7.01
C TYR A 20 -2.71 1.55 -7.51
N GLU A 21 -2.31 0.54 -6.72
CA GLU A 21 -2.55 -0.86 -7.06
C GLU A 21 -4.03 -1.21 -7.04
N LEU A 22 -4.78 -0.72 -6.04
CA LEU A 22 -6.24 -0.89 -6.00
C LEU A 22 -6.92 -0.21 -7.19
N ALA A 23 -6.55 1.03 -7.50
CA ALA A 23 -7.05 1.76 -8.66
C ALA A 23 -6.81 1.00 -9.97
N LYS A 24 -5.58 0.51 -10.14
CA LYS A 24 -5.18 -0.30 -11.30
C LYS A 24 -6.01 -1.58 -11.39
N LYS A 25 -6.15 -2.33 -10.30
CA LYS A 25 -6.96 -3.56 -10.25
C LYS A 25 -8.43 -3.30 -10.60
N VAL A 26 -9.03 -2.24 -10.08
CA VAL A 26 -10.42 -1.86 -10.44
C VAL A 26 -10.53 -1.59 -11.93
N LYS A 27 -9.62 -0.78 -12.49
CA LYS A 27 -9.64 -0.46 -13.92
C LYS A 27 -9.46 -1.71 -14.80
N GLU A 28 -8.50 -2.57 -14.45
CA GLU A 28 -8.24 -3.82 -15.16
C GLU A 28 -9.44 -4.77 -15.08
N GLN A 29 -10.08 -4.90 -13.92
CA GLN A 29 -11.29 -5.71 -13.74
C GLN A 29 -12.45 -5.17 -14.58
N ARG A 30 -12.67 -3.86 -14.62
CA ARG A 30 -13.72 -3.28 -15.48
C ARG A 30 -13.44 -3.54 -16.96
N MET A 31 -12.20 -3.34 -17.39
CA MET A 31 -11.78 -3.57 -18.77
C MET A 31 -11.87 -5.05 -19.18
N SER A 32 -11.53 -5.97 -18.29
CA SER A 32 -11.64 -7.42 -18.55
C SER A 32 -13.08 -7.89 -18.68
N LEU A 33 -14.00 -7.24 -17.97
CA LEU A 33 -15.45 -7.44 -18.10
C LEU A 33 -16.04 -6.75 -19.34
N GLY A 34 -15.26 -5.92 -20.05
CA GLY A 34 -15.72 -5.16 -21.21
C GLY A 34 -16.72 -4.06 -20.88
N LEU A 35 -16.78 -3.61 -19.62
CA LEU A 35 -17.79 -2.65 -19.16
C LEU A 35 -17.32 -1.20 -19.26
N THR A 36 -18.25 -0.29 -19.53
CA THR A 36 -18.03 1.15 -19.40
C THR A 36 -18.12 1.59 -17.93
N VAL A 37 -17.70 2.83 -17.65
CA VAL A 37 -17.79 3.41 -16.30
C VAL A 37 -19.27 3.55 -15.89
N GLU A 38 -20.13 3.92 -16.83
CA GLU A 38 -21.57 4.08 -16.63
C GLU A 38 -22.25 2.75 -16.31
N GLU A 39 -21.89 1.68 -17.01
CA GLU A 39 -22.44 0.35 -16.77
C GLU A 39 -22.10 -0.15 -15.35
N VAL A 40 -20.84 0.00 -14.93
CA VAL A 40 -20.43 -0.35 -13.55
C VAL A 40 -21.13 0.55 -12.53
N ALA A 41 -21.23 1.85 -12.80
CA ALA A 41 -21.91 2.80 -11.92
C ALA A 41 -23.37 2.42 -11.67
N ILE A 42 -24.09 2.03 -12.72
CA ILE A 42 -25.48 1.56 -12.63
C ILE A 42 -25.55 0.22 -11.87
N GLN A 43 -24.72 -0.75 -12.24
CA GLN A 43 -24.77 -2.11 -11.69
C GLN A 43 -24.46 -2.14 -10.18
N TYR A 44 -23.52 -1.31 -9.73
CA TYR A 44 -23.07 -1.27 -8.34
C TYR A 44 -23.65 -0.09 -7.55
N ASN A 45 -24.57 0.67 -8.15
CA ASN A 45 -25.20 1.85 -7.57
C ASN A 45 -24.18 2.85 -6.97
N VAL A 46 -23.15 3.15 -7.77
CA VAL A 46 -22.11 4.13 -7.43
C VAL A 46 -22.13 5.30 -8.41
N ASN A 47 -21.59 6.44 -7.99
CA ASN A 47 -21.47 7.61 -8.86
C ASN A 47 -20.34 7.39 -9.88
N THR A 48 -20.56 7.72 -11.16
CA THR A 48 -19.53 7.64 -12.22
C THR A 48 -18.27 8.43 -11.84
N ILE A 49 -18.43 9.65 -11.31
CA ILE A 49 -17.32 10.49 -10.84
C ILE A 49 -16.52 9.79 -9.74
N MET A 50 -17.20 9.04 -8.86
CA MET A 50 -16.51 8.28 -7.82
C MET A 50 -15.66 7.15 -8.43
N LEU A 51 -16.19 6.42 -9.41
CA LEU A 51 -15.46 5.37 -10.10
C LEU A 51 -14.26 5.93 -10.88
N GLU A 52 -14.44 7.03 -11.60
CA GLU A 52 -13.35 7.72 -12.31
C GLU A 52 -12.24 8.16 -11.36
N ARG A 53 -12.60 8.71 -10.19
CA ARG A 53 -11.63 9.12 -9.16
C ARG A 53 -10.88 7.93 -8.55
N ILE A 54 -11.54 6.79 -8.40
CA ILE A 54 -10.91 5.54 -7.98
C ILE A 54 -9.91 5.09 -9.03
N GLU A 55 -10.32 4.94 -10.29
CA GLU A 55 -9.46 4.45 -11.37
C GLU A 55 -8.28 5.38 -11.68
N ALA A 56 -8.47 6.68 -11.51
CA ALA A 56 -7.40 7.66 -11.67
C ALA A 56 -6.49 7.77 -10.44
N ALA A 57 -6.82 7.12 -9.32
CA ALA A 57 -6.19 7.34 -8.02
C ALA A 57 -6.03 8.84 -7.72
N SER A 58 -7.04 9.66 -7.98
CA SER A 58 -6.94 11.13 -7.91
C SER A 58 -7.27 11.70 -6.54
N CYS A 59 -7.81 10.90 -5.63
CA CYS A 59 -8.09 11.32 -4.24
C CYS A 59 -7.80 10.20 -3.23
N ALA A 60 -7.72 10.56 -1.95
CA ALA A 60 -7.74 9.57 -0.88
C ALA A 60 -9.07 8.79 -0.91
N PHE A 61 -8.99 7.48 -0.66
CA PHE A 61 -10.18 6.63 -0.67
C PHE A 61 -10.87 6.69 0.69
N ASN A 62 -12.16 6.98 0.66
CA ASN A 62 -13.01 6.94 1.85
C ASN A 62 -13.66 5.57 2.01
N VAL A 63 -14.40 5.37 3.11
CA VAL A 63 -15.06 4.09 3.43
C VAL A 63 -16.00 3.61 2.32
N LYS A 64 -16.72 4.52 1.64
CA LYS A 64 -17.61 4.14 0.53
C LYS A 64 -16.81 3.61 -0.66
N MET A 65 -15.67 4.23 -0.97
CA MET A 65 -14.76 3.78 -2.03
C MET A 65 -14.18 2.41 -1.71
N TYR A 66 -13.70 2.20 -0.48
CA TYR A 66 -13.19 0.88 -0.08
C TYR A 66 -14.25 -0.22 -0.13
N ARG A 67 -15.49 0.07 0.28
CA ARG A 67 -16.61 -0.89 0.17
C ARG A 67 -16.92 -1.25 -1.28
N PHE A 68 -16.93 -0.27 -2.17
CA PHE A 68 -17.10 -0.53 -3.60
C PHE A 68 -15.94 -1.38 -4.14
N ILE A 69 -14.69 -1.04 -3.83
CA ILE A 69 -13.50 -1.78 -4.28
C ILE A 69 -13.55 -3.23 -3.79
N SER A 70 -13.91 -3.43 -2.51
CA SER A 70 -14.14 -4.73 -1.88
C SER A 70 -15.16 -5.56 -2.66
N LEU A 71 -16.33 -4.99 -2.90
CA LEU A 71 -17.41 -5.66 -3.63
C LEU A 71 -17.04 -5.95 -5.09
N PHE A 72 -16.40 -5.00 -5.78
CA PHE A 72 -16.09 -5.08 -7.20
C PHE A 72 -14.95 -6.06 -7.50
N LEU A 73 -13.95 -6.13 -6.62
CA LEU A 73 -12.81 -7.05 -6.77
C LEU A 73 -13.05 -8.41 -6.11
N GLY A 74 -14.16 -8.59 -5.38
CA GLY A 74 -14.43 -9.81 -4.61
C GLY A 74 -13.43 -10.03 -3.46
N LEU A 75 -12.85 -8.94 -2.92
CA LEU A 75 -11.92 -8.98 -1.80
C LEU A 75 -12.63 -8.52 -0.52
N THR A 76 -12.30 -9.09 0.63
CA THR A 76 -12.79 -8.59 1.91
C THR A 76 -12.17 -7.23 2.25
N THR A 77 -12.83 -6.46 3.13
CA THR A 77 -12.27 -5.17 3.57
C THR A 77 -10.95 -5.39 4.32
N GLU A 78 -10.88 -6.48 5.08
CA GLU A 78 -9.70 -6.93 5.82
C GLU A 78 -8.52 -7.20 4.90
N GLU A 79 -8.75 -7.87 3.76
CA GLU A 79 -7.71 -8.12 2.76
C GLU A 79 -7.20 -6.85 2.08
N ILE A 80 -8.09 -5.88 1.84
CA ILE A 80 -7.73 -4.63 1.17
C ILE A 80 -6.85 -3.76 2.09
N ILE A 81 -7.14 -3.74 3.39
CA ILE A 81 -6.38 -2.96 4.38
C ILE A 81 -5.29 -3.77 5.07
N ALA A 82 -5.13 -5.04 4.71
CA ALA A 82 -4.13 -5.93 5.28
C ALA A 82 -2.74 -5.31 5.15
N LYS A 83 -1.86 -5.66 6.08
CA LYS A 83 -0.44 -5.35 5.97
C LYS A 83 0.31 -6.62 5.66
N GLU A 84 1.24 -6.53 4.72
CA GLU A 84 2.23 -7.57 4.49
C GLU A 84 3.50 -7.22 5.27
N ARG A 85 4.11 -8.26 5.82
CA ARG A 85 5.47 -8.16 6.37
C ARG A 85 6.42 -8.47 5.25
N ASP A 86 7.32 -7.53 4.96
CA ASP A 86 8.40 -7.81 4.02
C ASP A 86 9.23 -9.00 4.54
N ASP A 87 9.46 -9.99 3.67
CA ASP A 87 10.39 -11.08 4.00
C ASP A 87 11.83 -10.59 3.86
N MET A 88 12.37 -10.13 4.98
CA MET A 88 13.71 -9.58 5.06
C MET A 88 14.80 -10.67 5.24
N THR A 89 14.46 -11.97 5.22
CA THR A 89 15.43 -13.05 5.47
C THR A 89 16.61 -13.05 4.50
N VAL A 90 16.38 -12.78 3.21
CA VAL A 90 17.45 -12.70 2.20
C VAL A 90 18.34 -11.47 2.44
N LEU A 91 17.76 -10.34 2.82
CA LEU A 91 18.51 -9.13 3.15
C LEU A 91 19.35 -9.36 4.40
N TYR A 92 18.78 -9.97 5.45
CA TYR A 92 19.50 -10.27 6.69
C TYR A 92 20.64 -11.26 6.51
N SER A 93 20.43 -12.35 5.76
CA SER A 93 21.47 -13.33 5.47
C SER A 93 22.62 -12.74 4.64
N SER A 94 22.31 -11.84 3.71
CA SER A 94 23.30 -11.11 2.91
C SER A 94 24.03 -10.05 3.77
N LEU A 95 23.29 -9.32 4.61
CA LEU A 95 23.84 -8.32 5.52
C LEU A 95 24.78 -8.94 6.54
N GLN A 96 24.48 -10.11 7.10
CA GLN A 96 25.39 -10.75 8.07
C GLN A 96 26.81 -10.95 7.50
N LYS A 97 26.91 -11.29 6.22
CA LYS A 97 28.16 -11.46 5.47
C LYS A 97 28.72 -10.17 4.87
N ALA A 98 27.95 -9.08 4.87
CA ALA A 98 28.34 -7.80 4.30
C ALA A 98 29.35 -7.07 5.19
N ASN A 99 30.18 -6.23 4.56
CA ASN A 99 31.11 -5.39 5.30
C ASN A 99 30.35 -4.40 6.22
N PRO A 100 31.02 -3.84 7.24
CA PRO A 100 30.38 -2.92 8.18
C PRO A 100 29.81 -1.64 7.55
N GLU A 101 30.39 -1.15 6.45
CA GLU A 101 29.89 0.03 5.74
C GLU A 101 28.54 -0.23 5.07
N ILE A 102 28.38 -1.37 4.39
CA ILE A 102 27.10 -1.75 3.75
C ILE A 102 26.00 -1.90 4.81
N LYS A 103 26.32 -2.49 5.97
CA LYS A 103 25.38 -2.57 7.10
C LYS A 103 24.95 -1.18 7.57
N LYS A 104 25.90 -0.26 7.68
CA LYS A 104 25.63 1.13 8.07
C LYS A 104 24.77 1.85 7.02
N THR A 105 25.07 1.71 5.73
CA THR A 105 24.28 2.34 4.66
C THR A 105 22.85 1.85 4.63
N VAL A 106 22.61 0.54 4.80
CA VAL A 106 21.23 0.01 4.85
C VAL A 106 20.49 0.51 6.09
N HIS A 107 21.18 0.62 7.22
CA HIS A 107 20.61 1.20 8.44
C HIS A 107 20.23 2.68 8.23
N ASP A 108 21.14 3.48 7.68
CA ASP A 108 20.92 4.91 7.41
C ASP A 108 19.75 5.12 6.43
N ALA A 109 19.66 4.28 5.38
CA ALA A 109 18.55 4.33 4.42
C ALA A 109 17.19 4.06 5.08
N ASN A 110 17.11 3.03 5.94
CA ASN A 110 15.87 2.73 6.66
C ASN A 110 15.49 3.86 7.62
N ALA A 111 16.45 4.46 8.32
CA ALA A 111 16.19 5.60 9.20
C ALA A 111 15.62 6.80 8.45
N ILE A 112 16.16 7.12 7.26
CA ILE A 112 15.63 8.16 6.38
C ILE A 112 14.20 7.83 5.94
N PHE A 113 13.93 6.59 5.52
CA PHE A 113 12.59 6.17 5.13
C PHE A 113 11.58 6.28 6.28
N ASP A 114 11.95 5.86 7.48
CA ASP A 114 11.10 5.96 8.67
C ASP A 114 10.82 7.42 9.04
N GLU A 115 11.82 8.29 8.95
CA GLU A 115 11.65 9.73 9.16
C GLU A 115 10.70 10.34 8.12
N MET A 116 10.86 10.04 6.84
CA MET A 116 9.96 10.50 5.78
C MET A 116 8.52 10.04 6.02
N VAL A 117 8.33 8.78 6.44
CA VAL A 117 7.00 8.25 6.78
C VAL A 117 6.40 8.94 8.01
N MET A 118 7.22 9.27 9.02
CA MET A 118 6.76 10.02 10.19
C MET A 118 6.38 11.46 9.85
N GLN A 119 7.17 12.16 9.04
CA GLN A 119 6.86 13.52 8.60
C GLN A 119 5.53 13.57 7.83
N LEU A 120 5.31 12.61 6.92
CA LEU A 120 4.04 12.48 6.19
C LEU A 120 2.82 12.25 7.09
N LYS A 121 3.00 11.64 8.27
CA LYS A 121 1.93 11.41 9.25
C LYS A 121 1.68 12.63 10.14
N ILE A 122 2.69 13.45 10.39
CA ILE A 122 2.60 14.65 11.23
C ILE A 122 2.12 15.87 10.42
N SER A 123 2.32 15.90 9.11
CA SER A 123 1.83 16.97 8.22
C SER A 123 0.30 16.96 7.98
N VAL A 124 -0.48 16.49 8.96
CA VAL A 124 -1.95 16.59 9.01
C VAL A 124 -2.34 17.76 9.89
#